data_AF-A0A1Y2G6R3-F1
#
_entry.id   AF-A0A1Y2G6R3-F1
#
_cell.length_a   1.000
_cell.length_b   1.000
_cell.length_c   1.000
_cell.angle_alpha   90.00
_cell.angle_beta   90.00
_cell.angle_gamma   90.00
#
_symmetry.space_group_name_H-M   'P 1'
#
loop_
_entity.id
_entity.type
_entity.pdbx_description
1 polymer ?
#
loop_
_entity_poly.entity_id
_entity_poly.type
_entity_poly.pdbx_seq_one_letter_code
_entity_poly.pdbx_strand_id
1 'polypeptide(L)'
;MVSVLKLIKSAQGEDKIPLNSRLYLHIRSPLYPQLNDKAVFVDKTWTVGRSLDKITEWFKITPPMNMHQSFDANKRLSIFHAKEPEDVPKLLAMQDRLQQLPSVESADTVYLAPADWDYSDL
;
A
#
# COMPACT_ATOMS: atom_id res chain seq x y z
N MET A 1 -12.84 -4.95 13.44
CA MET A 1 -13.37 -4.42 12.17
C MET A 1 -13.41 -2.88 12.17
N VAL A 2 -12.56 -2.24 11.38
CA VAL A 2 -12.74 -0.81 11.05
C VAL A 2 -13.83 -0.73 9.99
N SER A 3 -14.85 0.10 10.22
CA SER A 3 -15.91 0.29 9.22
C SER A 3 -15.35 0.96 7.97
N VAL A 4 -15.68 0.46 6.78
CA VAL A 4 -15.40 1.11 5.47
C VAL A 4 -15.80 2.59 5.47
N LEU A 5 -16.86 2.96 6.21
CA LEU A 5 -17.28 4.35 6.34
C LEU A 5 -16.27 5.25 7.06
N LYS A 6 -15.50 4.70 8.00
CA LYS A 6 -14.41 5.43 8.68
C LYS A 6 -13.25 5.65 7.71
N LEU A 7 -12.87 4.62 6.96
CA LEU A 7 -11.86 4.69 5.90
C LEU A 7 -12.20 5.77 4.87
N ILE A 8 -13.42 5.73 4.31
CA ILE A 8 -13.85 6.69 3.27
C ILE A 8 -13.69 8.15 3.74
N LYS A 9 -13.95 8.43 5.02
CA LYS A 9 -13.89 9.80 5.57
C LYS A 9 -12.46 10.34 5.74
N SER A 10 -11.48 9.46 5.96
CA SER A 10 -10.09 9.85 6.23
C SER A 10 -9.13 9.49 5.11
N ALA A 11 -9.58 8.77 4.09
CA ALA A 11 -8.73 8.25 3.03
C ALA A 11 -8.19 9.35 2.12
N GLN A 12 -6.87 9.36 1.94
CA GLN A 12 -6.19 10.22 1.00
C GLN A 12 -6.18 9.59 -0.40
N GLY A 13 -6.42 10.40 -1.42
CA GLY A 13 -6.40 9.96 -2.82
C GLY A 13 -6.67 11.13 -3.76
N GLU A 14 -6.82 10.84 -5.05
CA GLU A 14 -7.08 11.86 -6.07
C GLU A 14 -8.57 11.91 -6.44
N ASP A 15 -9.17 13.12 -6.39
CA ASP A 15 -10.60 13.31 -6.68
C ASP A 15 -11.02 12.84 -8.07
N LYS A 16 -10.09 12.86 -9.04
CA LYS A 16 -10.30 12.40 -10.41
C LYS A 16 -10.57 10.90 -10.54
N ILE A 17 -10.30 10.10 -9.50
CA ILE A 17 -10.61 8.67 -9.49
C ILE A 17 -12.13 8.50 -9.29
N PRO A 18 -12.85 7.88 -10.25
CA PRO A 18 -14.29 7.66 -10.13
C PRO A 18 -14.64 6.81 -8.91
N LEU A 19 -15.75 7.10 -8.22
CA LEU A 19 -16.16 6.41 -6.98
C LEU A 19 -16.22 4.89 -7.14
N ASN A 20 -16.73 4.39 -8.28
CA ASN A 20 -16.85 2.96 -8.58
C ASN A 20 -15.50 2.25 -8.88
N SER A 21 -14.43 3.02 -9.05
CA SER A 21 -13.07 2.53 -9.23
C SER A 21 -12.23 2.60 -7.96
N ARG A 22 -12.71 3.27 -6.91
CA ARG A 22 -11.94 3.46 -5.67
C ARG A 22 -11.86 2.16 -4.87
N LEU A 23 -10.64 1.78 -4.54
CA LEU A 23 -10.31 0.72 -3.58
C LEU A 23 -9.74 1.37 -2.33
N TYR A 24 -10.41 1.22 -1.19
CA TYR A 24 -10.05 1.89 0.07
C TYR A 24 -9.19 0.96 0.93
N LEU A 25 -8.00 1.41 1.32
CA LEU A 25 -7.01 0.56 2.00
C LEU A 25 -6.48 1.24 3.26
N HIS A 26 -6.23 0.44 4.29
CA HIS A 26 -5.43 0.85 5.44
C HIS A 26 -3.95 0.77 5.07
N ILE A 27 -3.18 1.77 5.49
CA ILE A 27 -1.74 1.75 5.31
C ILE A 27 -1.05 1.46 6.63
N ARG A 28 -0.03 0.61 6.58
CA ARG A 28 0.95 0.45 7.63
C ARG A 28 2.35 0.44 7.05
N SER A 29 3.34 0.76 7.86
CA SER A 29 4.73 0.64 7.45
C SER A 29 5.64 0.48 8.66
N PRO A 30 6.56 -0.51 8.66
CA PRO A 30 7.60 -0.60 9.67
C PRO A 30 8.62 0.54 9.54
N LEU A 31 8.85 1.06 8.32
CA LEU A 31 9.80 2.14 8.06
C LEU A 31 9.21 3.53 8.33
N TYR A 32 7.89 3.66 8.20
CA TYR A 32 7.19 4.93 8.35
C TYR A 32 5.99 4.78 9.31
N PRO A 33 6.24 4.68 10.63
CA PRO A 33 5.18 4.48 11.62
C PRO A 33 4.07 5.54 11.60
N GLN A 34 4.38 6.75 11.12
CA GLN A 34 3.40 7.83 10.92
C GLN A 34 2.28 7.47 9.93
N LEU A 35 2.44 6.40 9.15
CA LEU A 35 1.44 5.91 8.22
C LEU A 35 0.46 4.93 8.85
N ASN A 36 0.73 4.36 10.02
CA ASN A 36 -0.04 3.24 10.59
C ASN A 36 -1.52 3.54 10.87
N ASP A 37 -1.88 4.83 11.00
CA ASP A 37 -3.25 5.32 11.19
C ASP A 37 -3.84 5.94 9.91
N LYS A 38 -3.14 5.82 8.77
CA LYS A 38 -3.56 6.43 7.51
C LYS A 38 -4.40 5.48 6.68
N ALA A 39 -5.27 6.09 5.89
CA ALA A 39 -6.12 5.44 4.92
C ALA A 39 -5.85 6.05 3.55
N VAL A 40 -5.99 5.26 2.50
CA VAL A 40 -5.97 5.75 1.11
C VAL A 40 -7.09 5.19 0.29
N PHE A 41 -7.36 5.82 -0.84
CA PHE A 41 -8.04 5.18 -1.94
C PHE A 41 -7.23 5.28 -3.23
N VAL A 42 -7.18 4.18 -3.97
CA VAL A 42 -6.50 4.07 -5.26
C VAL A 42 -7.48 3.58 -6.32
N ASP A 43 -7.15 3.75 -7.59
CA ASP A 43 -7.95 3.21 -8.68
C ASP A 43 -7.65 1.72 -8.84
N LYS A 44 -8.67 0.87 -8.75
CA LYS A 44 -8.52 -0.59 -8.91
C LYS A 44 -7.92 -1.02 -10.25
N THR A 45 -7.98 -0.17 -11.29
CA THR A 45 -7.39 -0.48 -12.60
C THR A 45 -5.87 -0.27 -12.63
N TRP A 46 -5.29 0.41 -11.64
CA TRP A 46 -3.86 0.69 -11.58
C TRP A 46 -3.05 -0.56 -11.24
N THR A 47 -1.78 -0.53 -11.64
CA THR A 47 -0.80 -1.50 -11.17
C THR A 47 -0.45 -1.24 -9.71
N VAL A 48 0.04 -2.26 -9.03
CA VAL A 48 0.58 -2.15 -7.66
C VAL A 48 1.68 -1.10 -7.60
N GLY A 49 2.62 -1.10 -8.55
CA GLY A 49 3.71 -0.11 -8.61
C GLY A 49 3.23 1.32 -8.77
N ARG A 50 2.26 1.57 -9.66
CA ARG A 50 1.65 2.91 -9.81
C ARG A 50 0.95 3.36 -8.53
N SER A 51 0.30 2.43 -7.84
CA SER A 51 -0.38 2.71 -6.58
C SER A 51 0.64 3.08 -5.49
N LEU A 52 1.77 2.37 -5.42
CA LEU A 52 2.87 2.70 -4.53
C LEU A 52 3.45 4.11 -4.81
N ASP A 53 3.73 4.42 -6.07
CA ASP A 53 4.25 5.73 -6.48
C ASP A 53 3.31 6.86 -6.02
N LYS A 54 2.00 6.65 -6.18
CA LYS A 54 1.00 7.63 -5.76
C LYS A 54 0.87 7.76 -4.25
N ILE A 55 0.88 6.65 -3.52
CA ILE A 55 0.86 6.65 -2.05
C ILE A 55 2.09 7.38 -1.51
N THR A 56 3.27 7.11 -2.06
CA THR A 56 4.52 7.78 -1.63
C THR A 56 4.50 9.27 -1.94
N GLU A 57 4.00 9.69 -3.09
CA GLU A 57 3.76 11.10 -3.44
C GLU A 57 2.83 11.79 -2.43
N TRP A 58 1.67 11.18 -2.14
CA TRP A 58 0.64 11.74 -1.27
C TRP A 58 1.09 11.94 0.18
N PHE A 59 1.85 10.98 0.71
CA PHE A 59 2.40 11.08 2.07
C PHE A 59 3.79 11.71 2.13
N LYS A 60 4.32 12.19 0.98
CA LYS A 60 5.66 12.78 0.86
C LYS A 60 6.74 11.86 1.43
N ILE A 61 6.60 10.56 1.19
CA ILE A 61 7.56 9.55 1.58
C ILE A 61 8.68 9.57 0.56
N THR A 62 9.90 9.75 1.02
CA THR A 62 11.09 9.48 0.20
C THR A 62 11.48 8.03 0.48
N PRO A 63 11.31 7.10 -0.49
CA PRO A 63 11.84 5.76 -0.34
C PRO A 63 13.32 5.87 -0.04
N PRO A 64 13.91 4.97 0.77
CA PRO A 64 15.35 4.94 0.96
C PRO A 64 16.02 4.68 -0.39
N MET A 65 16.36 5.76 -1.09
CA MET A 65 17.02 5.71 -2.37
C MET A 65 18.51 5.52 -2.05
N ASN A 66 19.02 4.32 -2.29
CA ASN A 66 20.46 4.06 -2.25
C ASN A 66 21.10 4.81 -3.43
N MET A 67 21.34 6.10 -3.27
CA MET A 67 21.83 6.99 -4.32
C MET A 67 23.26 6.63 -4.80
N HIS A 68 23.93 5.65 -4.16
CA HIS A 68 25.31 5.26 -4.44
C HIS A 68 25.62 3.74 -4.41
N GLN A 69 24.63 2.86 -4.25
CA GLN A 69 24.88 1.40 -4.27
C GLN A 69 24.11 0.76 -5.42
N SER A 70 24.73 -0.24 -6.05
CA SER A 70 24.18 -1.06 -7.12
C SER A 70 22.69 -1.34 -6.91
N PHE A 71 21.93 -1.29 -8.00
CA PHE A 71 20.49 -1.49 -8.06
C PHE A 71 20.07 -2.80 -7.39
N ASP A 72 19.82 -2.75 -6.08
CA ASP A 72 19.36 -3.90 -5.30
C ASP A 72 17.84 -3.88 -5.30
N ALA A 73 17.25 -4.75 -6.13
CA ALA A 73 15.80 -4.86 -6.23
C ALA A 73 15.15 -5.28 -4.90
N ASN A 74 15.89 -5.96 -4.02
CA ASN A 74 15.37 -6.47 -2.75
C ASN A 74 15.14 -5.35 -1.72
N LYS A 75 15.89 -4.25 -1.82
CA LYS A 75 15.75 -3.10 -0.91
C LYS A 75 14.70 -2.08 -1.36
N ARG A 76 14.00 -2.36 -2.46
CA ARG A 76 12.97 -1.46 -2.99
C ARG A 76 11.73 -1.52 -2.13
N LEU A 77 11.16 -0.35 -1.85
CA LEU A 77 9.85 -0.25 -1.23
C LEU A 77 8.84 -1.00 -2.10
N SER A 78 8.03 -1.82 -1.45
CA SER A 78 7.04 -2.72 -2.05
C SER A 78 5.75 -2.69 -1.25
N ILE A 79 4.69 -3.27 -1.81
CA ILE A 79 3.38 -3.40 -1.17
C ILE A 79 3.18 -4.86 -0.79
N PHE A 80 2.93 -5.10 0.50
CA PHE A 80 2.44 -6.37 1.01
C PHE A 80 0.97 -6.21 1.38
N HIS A 81 0.16 -7.23 1.14
CA HIS A 81 -1.27 -7.24 1.42
C HIS A 81 -1.60 -8.24 2.53
N ALA A 82 -2.47 -7.83 3.44
CA ALA A 82 -3.06 -8.67 4.47
C ALA A 82 -4.54 -8.30 4.60
N LYS A 83 -5.43 -9.29 4.78
CA LYS A 83 -6.86 -8.98 5.00
C LYS A 83 -7.04 -8.35 6.38
N GLU A 84 -6.45 -8.99 7.38
CA GLU A 84 -6.41 -8.49 8.75
C GLU A 84 -4.98 -8.18 9.20
N PRO A 85 -4.78 -7.29 10.19
CA PRO A 85 -3.44 -6.95 10.66
C PRO A 85 -2.62 -8.12 11.20
N GLU A 86 -3.31 -9.17 11.66
CA GLU A 86 -2.76 -10.40 12.23
C GLU A 86 -2.48 -11.48 11.16
N ASP A 87 -2.91 -11.27 9.92
CA ASP A 87 -2.59 -12.17 8.81
C ASP A 87 -1.15 -11.98 8.35
N VAL A 88 -0.58 -13.07 7.83
CA VAL A 88 0.73 -13.05 7.15
C VAL A 88 0.64 -12.17 5.89
N PRO A 89 1.39 -11.04 5.83
CA PRO A 89 1.37 -10.17 4.68
C PRO A 89 1.98 -10.86 3.46
N LYS A 90 1.29 -10.79 2.31
CA LYS A 90 1.76 -11.33 1.05
C LYS A 90 2.29 -10.22 0.14
N LEU A 91 3.53 -10.37 -0.33
CA LEU A 91 4.11 -9.47 -1.32
C LEU A 91 3.28 -9.47 -2.61
N LEU A 92 2.89 -8.27 -3.07
CA LEU A 92 2.20 -8.08 -4.34
C LEU A 92 3.22 -7.77 -5.44
N ALA A 93 3.06 -8.37 -6.62
CA ALA A 93 3.94 -8.08 -7.75
C ALA A 93 3.62 -6.69 -8.34
N MET A 94 4.66 -5.87 -8.54
CA MET A 94 4.52 -4.46 -8.95
C MET A 94 3.75 -4.26 -10.26
N GLN A 95 3.79 -5.25 -11.15
CA GLN A 95 3.14 -5.21 -12.46
C GLN A 95 1.67 -5.61 -12.45
N ASP A 96 1.20 -6.28 -11.39
CA ASP A 96 -0.17 -6.76 -11.29
C ASP A 96 -1.13 -5.58 -11.13
N ARG A 97 -2.32 -5.68 -11.74
CA ARG A 97 -3.39 -4.70 -11.53
C ARG A 97 -4.22 -5.09 -10.31
N LEU A 98 -4.58 -4.11 -9.49
CA LEU A 98 -5.32 -4.35 -8.25
C LEU A 98 -6.64 -5.10 -8.49
N GLN A 99 -7.39 -4.76 -9.55
CA GLN A 99 -8.63 -5.44 -9.92
C GLN A 99 -8.47 -6.91 -10.34
N GLN A 100 -7.24 -7.35 -10.66
CA GLN A 100 -6.94 -8.73 -11.03
C GLN A 100 -6.48 -9.56 -9.82
N LEU A 101 -6.29 -8.92 -8.66
CA LEU A 101 -5.92 -9.57 -7.41
C LEU A 101 -7.20 -9.86 -6.61
N PRO A 102 -7.78 -11.08 -6.70
CA PRO A 102 -9.05 -11.40 -6.06
C PRO A 102 -8.99 -11.36 -4.53
N SER A 103 -7.78 -11.27 -3.95
CA SER A 103 -7.58 -11.19 -2.51
C SER A 103 -7.65 -9.78 -1.96
N VAL A 104 -7.56 -8.73 -2.78
CA VAL A 104 -7.49 -7.34 -2.32
C VAL A 104 -8.86 -6.67 -2.41
N GLU A 105 -9.42 -6.36 -1.25
CA GLU A 105 -10.73 -5.73 -1.11
C GLU A 105 -10.64 -4.41 -0.33
N SER A 106 -11.73 -3.65 -0.32
CA SER A 106 -11.76 -2.43 0.49
C SER A 106 -11.80 -2.78 1.97
N ALA A 107 -11.09 -1.98 2.77
CA ALA A 107 -10.80 -2.18 4.20
C ALA A 107 -9.70 -3.19 4.53
N ASP A 108 -9.05 -3.77 3.53
CA ASP A 108 -7.83 -4.54 3.75
C ASP A 108 -6.66 -3.64 4.17
N THR A 109 -5.63 -4.28 4.74
CA THR A 109 -4.39 -3.61 5.14
C THR A 109 -3.30 -3.84 4.10
N VAL A 110 -2.63 -2.76 3.72
CA VAL A 110 -1.41 -2.81 2.93
C VAL A 110 -0.22 -2.29 3.72
N TYR A 111 0.89 -3.03 3.66
CA TYR A 111 2.14 -2.67 4.28
C TYR A 111 3.11 -2.15 3.23
N LEU A 112 3.70 -0.97 3.49
CA LEU A 112 4.78 -0.40 2.70
C LEU A 112 6.10 -0.75 3.38
N ALA A 113 6.85 -1.67 2.79
CA ALA A 113 8.11 -2.17 3.36
C ALA A 113 9.11 -2.57 2.27
N PRO A 114 10.40 -2.72 2.58
CA PRO A 114 11.38 -3.31 1.66
C PRO A 114 10.92 -4.69 1.15
N ALA A 115 11.32 -5.10 -0.06
CA ALA A 115 10.92 -6.39 -0.62
C ALA A 115 11.50 -7.59 0.14
N ASP A 116 12.59 -7.40 0.89
CA ASP A 116 13.20 -8.36 1.81
C ASP A 116 12.67 -8.26 3.26
N TRP A 117 11.61 -7.46 3.49
CA TRP A 117 11.03 -7.31 4.82
C TRP A 117 10.47 -8.63 5.35
N ASP A 118 10.92 -8.97 6.56
CA ASP A 118 10.40 -10.09 7.35
C ASP A 118 9.34 -9.57 8.34
N TYR A 119 8.13 -10.12 8.25
CA TYR A 119 6.97 -9.71 9.03
C TYR A 119 6.92 -10.37 10.43
N SER A 120 7.95 -11.11 10.84
CA SER A 120 8.01 -11.77 12.16
C SER A 120 8.03 -10.80 13.33
N ASP A 121 8.28 -9.52 13.09
CA ASP A 121 8.32 -8.44 14.09
C ASP A 121 6.99 -7.64 14.19
N LEU A 122 5.93 -8.03 13.47
CA LEU A 122 4.58 -7.44 13.59
C LEU A 122 3.84 -7.96 14.85
#